data_AF-A0A382IJ19-F1
#
_entry.id   AF-A0A382IJ19-F1
#
_cell.length_a   1.000
_cell.length_b   1.000
_cell.length_c   1.000
_cell.angle_alpha   90.00
_cell.angle_beta   90.00
_cell.angle_gamma   90.00
#
_symmetry.space_group_name_H-M   'P 1'
#
loop_
_entity.id
_entity.type
_entity.pdbx_description
1 polymer ?
#
loop_
_entity_poly.entity_id
_entity_poly.type
_entity_poly.pdbx_seq_one_letter_code
_entity_poly.pdbx_strand_id
1 'polypeptide(L)' 'AGDDDKMTPPKASETLRRALTHPTIEVIKGGGHMMMIERPDQTLETLKNFIATSATLESLNETN' A
#
# COMPACT_ATOMS: atom_id res chain seq x y z
N ALA A 1 0.37 2.63 4.37
CA ALA A 1 0.27 3.67 5.42
C ALA A 1 0.84 3.12 6.72
N GLY A 2 1.55 3.93 7.51
CA GLY A 2 1.95 3.56 8.86
C GLY A 2 0.82 3.80 9.86
N ASP A 3 0.52 2.84 10.72
CA ASP A 3 -0.59 2.95 11.69
C ASP A 3 -0.35 4.00 12.79
N ASP A 4 0.92 4.28 13.08
CA ASP A 4 1.34 5.29 14.07
C ASP A 4 1.74 6.64 13.43
N ASP A 5 1.43 6.85 12.14
CA ASP A 5 1.73 8.11 11.46
C ASP A 5 0.83 9.25 11.99
N LYS A 6 1.43 10.18 12.73
CA LYS A 6 0.76 11.37 13.28
C LYS A 6 0.70 12.55 12.30
N MET A 7 1.49 12.53 11.22
CA MET A 7 1.57 13.59 10.21
C MET A 7 0.63 13.32 9.03
N THR A 8 0.55 12.08 8.58
CA THR A 8 -0.39 11.61 7.55
C THR A 8 -1.13 10.36 8.07
N PRO A 9 -2.14 10.54 8.93
CA PRO A 9 -2.82 9.41 9.53
C PRO A 9 -3.48 8.52 8.46
N PRO A 10 -3.59 7.19 8.68
CA PRO A 10 -4.23 6.27 7.74
C PRO A 10 -5.63 6.68 7.27
N LYS A 11 -6.35 7.45 8.09
CA LYS A 11 -7.65 8.03 7.74
C LYS A 11 -7.61 8.97 6.53
N ALA A 12 -6.50 9.69 6.32
CA ALA A 12 -6.31 10.50 5.12
C ALA A 12 -6.15 9.63 3.87
N SER A 13 -5.52 8.46 4.00
CA SER A 13 -5.41 7.48 2.91
C SER A 13 -6.77 6.92 2.50
N GLU A 14 -7.73 6.76 3.42
CA GLU A 14 -9.10 6.33 3.10
C GLU A 14 -9.85 7.32 2.20
N THR A 15 -9.62 8.63 2.37
CA THR A 15 -10.17 9.66 1.47
C THR A 15 -9.63 9.49 0.05
N LEU A 16 -8.32 9.26 -0.08
CA LEU A 16 -7.68 9.00 -1.37
C LEU A 16 -8.18 7.70 -2.01
N ARG A 17 -8.41 6.66 -1.19
CA ARG A 17 -9.02 5.41 -1.65
C ARG A 17 -10.35 5.67 -2.36
N ARG A 18 -11.21 6.51 -1.79
CA ARG A 18 -12.53 6.77 -2.37
C ARG A 18 -12.48 7.54 -3.69
N ALA A 19 -11.39 8.24 -3.98
CA ALA A 19 -11.21 9.02 -5.20
C ALA A 19 -10.59 8.22 -6.36
N LEU A 20 -10.09 7.01 -6.12
CA LEU A 20 -9.37 6.20 -7.10
C LEU A 20 -10.18 4.98 -7.51
N THR A 21 -10.03 4.53 -8.76
CA THR A 21 -10.81 3.42 -9.34
C THR A 21 -10.35 2.04 -8.84
N HIS A 22 -9.05 1.84 -8.62
CA HIS A 22 -8.48 0.58 -8.14
C HIS A 22 -7.41 0.80 -7.05
N PRO A 23 -7.77 1.39 -5.91
CA PRO A 23 -6.81 1.70 -4.87
C PRO A 23 -6.54 0.50 -3.97
N THR A 24 -5.26 0.21 -3.77
CA THR A 24 -4.80 -0.75 -2.75
C THR A 24 -4.25 0.03 -1.58
N ILE A 25 -4.69 -0.29 -0.36
CA ILE A 25 -4.12 0.26 0.87
C ILE A 25 -3.61 -0.89 1.71
N GLU A 26 -2.30 -0.88 1.94
CA GLU A 26 -1.63 -1.77 2.88
C GLU A 26 -1.18 -0.97 4.10
N VAL A 27 -1.49 -1.48 5.29
CA VAL A 27 -1.16 -0.84 6.58
C VAL A 27 0.01 -1.58 7.22
N ILE A 28 1.12 -0.87 7.44
CA ILE A 28 2.29 -1.42 8.12
C ILE A 28 2.14 -1.17 9.62
N LYS A 29 1.91 -2.25 10.37
CA LYS A 29 1.71 -2.21 11.82
C LYS A 29 2.97 -1.73 12.55
N GLY A 30 2.83 -0.68 13.35
CA GLY A 30 3.94 -0.06 14.08
C GLY A 30 4.96 0.65 13.17
N GLY A 31 4.56 1.00 11.94
CA GLY A 31 5.22 2.02 11.15
C GLY A 31 4.61 3.38 11.48
N GLY A 32 5.46 4.36 11.76
CA GLY A 32 5.09 5.78 11.85
C GLY A 32 5.19 6.45 10.48
N HIS A 33 5.58 7.72 10.48
CA HIS A 33 5.65 8.51 9.25
C HIS A 33 6.75 8.04 8.29
N MET A 34 7.87 7.58 8.84
CA MET A 34 9.03 7.13 8.06
C MET A 34 9.07 5.60 7.96
N MET A 35 7.95 4.99 7.55
CA MET A 35 7.79 3.53 7.44
C MET A 35 8.92 2.82 6.66
N MET A 36 9.51 3.49 5.67
CA MET A 36 10.67 2.96 4.92
C MET A 36 11.95 2.83 5.76
N ILE A 37 12.14 3.68 6.78
CA ILE A 37 13.29 3.66 7.70
C ILE A 37 12.97 2.80 8.92
N GLU A 38 11.76 2.90 9.45
CA GLU A 38 11.34 2.20 10.67
C GLU A 38 11.09 0.72 10.43
N ARG A 39 10.53 0.38 9.27
CA ARG A 39 10.16 -1.00 8.86
C ARG A 39 10.54 -1.25 7.40
N PRO A 40 11.85 -1.23 7.07
CA PRO A 40 12.32 -1.40 5.69
C PRO A 40 11.89 -2.74 5.09
N ASP A 41 12.02 -3.83 5.84
CA ASP A 41 11.71 -5.18 5.34
C ASP A 41 10.22 -5.34 5.01
N GLN A 42 9.34 -4.93 5.93
CA GLN A 42 7.89 -4.98 5.73
C GLN A 42 7.44 -4.07 4.59
N THR A 43 8.06 -2.89 4.45
CA THR A 43 7.77 -1.98 3.34
C THR A 43 8.19 -2.59 2.01
N LEU A 44 9.36 -3.22 1.96
CA LEU A 44 9.86 -3.88 0.75
C LEU A 44 9.00 -5.10 0.36
N GLU A 45 8.60 -5.91 1.33
CA GLU A 45 7.72 -7.07 1.10
C GLU A 45 6.37 -6.61 0.54
N THR A 46 5.78 -5.58 1.15
CA THR A 46 4.50 -4.99 0.68
C THR A 46 4.62 -4.52 -0.77
N LEU A 47 5.72 -3.85 -1.12
CA LEU A 47 5.96 -3.38 -2.49
C LEU A 47 6.13 -4.53 -3.48
N LYS A 48 6.89 -5.57 -3.12
CA LYS A 48 7.07 -6.76 -3.95
C LYS A 48 5.74 -7.45 -4.22
N ASN A 49 4.91 -7.62 -3.18
CA ASN A 49 3.59 -8.23 -3.28
C ASN A 49 2.64 -7.40 -4.16
N PHE A 50 2.68 -6.07 -4.03
CA PHE A 50 1.88 -5.17 -4.87
C PHE A 50 2.22 -5.31 -6.35
N ILE A 51 3.51 -5.35 -6.70
CA ILE A 51 3.97 -5.52 -8.08
C ILE A 51 3.58 -6.91 -8.61
N ALA A 52 3.82 -7.97 -7.83
CA ALA A 52 3.47 -9.34 -8.23
C ALA A 52 1.97 -9.52 -8.47
N THR A 53 1.13 -8.91 -7.62
CA THR A 53 -0.33 -8.92 -7.76
C THR A 53 -0.76 -8.19 -9.02
N SER A 54 -0.20 -7.00 -9.29
CA SER A 54 -0.54 -6.21 -10.47
C SER A 54 -0.15 -6.93 -11.78
N ALA A 55 1.02 -7.55 -11.82
CA ALA A 55 1.48 -8.33 -12.98
C ALA A 55 0.59 -9.56 -13.26
N THR A 56 0.01 -10.15 -12.21
CA THR A 56 -0.91 -11.29 -12.35
C THR A 56 -2.31 -10.86 -12.82
N LEU A 57 -2.73 -9.62 -12.51
CA LEU A 57 -4.01 -9.07 -12.97
C LEU A 57 -3.97 -8.65 -14.45
N GLU A 58 -2.84 -8.20 -14.97
CA GLU A 58 -2.67 -7.91 -16.40
C GLU A 58 -2.78 -9.17 -17.26
N SER A 59 -2.20 -10.30 -16.84
CA SER A 59 -2.26 -11.55 -17.60
C SER A 59 -3.66 -12.19 -17.66
N LEU A 60 -4.55 -11.85 -16.72
CA LEU A 60 -5.94 -12.29 -16.74
C LEU A 60 -6.83 -11.44 -17.67
N ASN A 61 -6.46 -10.17 -17.90
CA ASN A 61 -7.24 -9.24 -18.73
C ASN A 61 -6.97 -9.36 -20.24
N GLU A 62 -5.87 -10.02 -20.65
CA GLU A 62 -5.58 -10.28 -22.07
C GLU A 62 -6.35 -11.47 -22.67
N THR A 63 -7.20 -12.14 -21.88
CA THR A 63 -7.92 -13.36 -22.31
C THR A 63 -9.42 -13.16 -22.59
N ASN A 64 -9.89 -11.91 -22.75
CA ASN A 64 -11.32 -11.60 -22.96
C ASN A 64 -11.58 -10.83 -24.26
#